data_AF-A0A2D6TIS1-F1
#
_entry.id   AF-A0A2D6TIS1-F1
#
_cell.length_a   1.000
_cell.length_b   1.000
_cell.length_c   1.000
_cell.angle_alpha   90.00
_cell.angle_beta   90.00
_cell.angle_gamma   90.00
#
_symmetry.space_group_name_H-M   'P 1'
#
loop_
_entity.id
_entity.type
_entity.pdbx_description
1 polymer ?
#
loop_
_entity_poly.entity_id
_entity_poly.type
_entity_poly.pdbx_seq_one_letter_code
_entity_poly.pdbx_strand_id
1 'polypeptide(L)'
;MVQQMEPIAGRGIEGNVVQDVSLEKKLSLSIIASGDSDLVKEEEKKEEVSQTLQPNYSLYFSELSAFMRSHIEQPTNICLVDLLHLPVDYYATVIDKIKQIRAINIESKVMILATGEQQAQESFNLFREANERGLVEVSTRPDPEELEYAAALSAMVGKLPNSLDELYKHGKNGKFENVEVVKIGGSIFDLLDREVLHNLLETIVEIHQDQDLILTVGGGPLQSVPADYRTSLGISDFRYQESSKEQITQQALTVVDLLRQISPDKVAYMPPEDMVRTLKDNWITREFLMGKIPVFSYLPEESEEIGIPKTQYSASDAHTVRFADALGSGKVIFLKNTDGIYRRDPNLPKTFWDRLRKQFREGKNDFFDFVYAPHIGDKIERLGLTPRGEVTDEHLIETLALQPFIDSRYLHTIQIVNGTKPQELVNAMKGIKAGSYILK
;
A
#
# COMPACT_ATOMS: atom_id res chain seq x y z
N MET A 1 -54.94 -46.08 24.73
CA MET A 1 -53.91 -46.98 25.28
C MET A 1 -52.56 -46.32 24.99
N VAL A 2 -52.05 -45.51 25.92
CA VAL A 2 -51.08 -45.90 26.98
C VAL A 2 -49.77 -46.29 26.27
N GLN A 3 -48.64 -45.58 26.41
CA GLN A 3 -48.02 -45.20 27.68
C GLN A 3 -46.98 -44.08 27.49
N GLN A 4 -46.99 -43.12 28.41
CA GLN A 4 -45.88 -42.22 28.72
C GLN A 4 -44.71 -43.02 29.33
N MET A 5 -43.48 -42.62 29.06
CA MET A 5 -42.33 -42.93 29.92
C MET A 5 -41.50 -41.67 30.14
N GLU A 6 -41.33 -41.35 31.43
CA GLU A 6 -40.49 -40.30 32.02
C GLU A 6 -38.99 -40.63 31.94
N PRO A 7 -38.11 -39.64 32.16
CA PRO A 7 -36.66 -39.80 31.99
C PRO A 7 -35.99 -40.37 33.25
N ILE A 8 -35.03 -41.27 33.02
CA ILE A 8 -34.13 -41.77 34.07
C ILE A 8 -32.85 -40.94 34.07
N ALA A 9 -32.56 -40.36 35.23
CA ALA A 9 -31.31 -39.69 35.55
C ALA A 9 -30.15 -40.70 35.61
N GLY A 10 -29.08 -40.43 34.85
CA GLY A 10 -27.81 -41.15 34.91
C GLY A 10 -26.64 -40.19 35.14
N ARG A 11 -25.96 -40.36 36.27
CA ARG A 11 -24.72 -39.65 36.67
C ARG A 11 -23.48 -40.25 35.98
N GLY A 12 -22.48 -39.40 35.74
CA GLY A 12 -21.07 -39.73 35.46
C GLY A 12 -20.76 -39.76 33.96
N ILE A 13 -19.75 -39.10 33.41
CA ILE A 13 -18.34 -38.99 33.85
C ILE A 13 -17.74 -37.69 33.26
N GLU A 14 -16.88 -37.03 34.02
CA GLU A 14 -16.12 -35.83 33.65
C GLU A 14 -15.16 -36.10 32.48
N GLY A 15 -15.29 -35.32 31.41
CA GLY A 15 -14.31 -35.19 30.35
C GLY A 15 -14.12 -33.71 30.07
N ASN A 16 -12.97 -33.15 30.46
CA ASN A 16 -12.59 -31.77 30.20
C ASN A 16 -12.53 -31.53 28.68
N VAL A 17 -13.55 -30.85 28.16
CA VAL A 17 -13.50 -30.21 26.83
C VAL A 17 -13.03 -28.78 27.08
N VAL A 18 -11.79 -28.52 26.67
CA VAL A 18 -11.22 -27.18 26.54
C VAL A 18 -12.08 -26.44 25.53
N GLN A 19 -12.94 -25.54 26.02
CA GLN A 19 -13.59 -24.54 25.18
C GLN A 19 -12.57 -23.43 24.89
N ASP A 20 -12.12 -23.37 23.63
CA ASP A 20 -11.46 -22.20 23.06
C ASP A 20 -12.45 -21.03 23.10
N VAL A 21 -12.28 -20.15 24.08
CA VAL A 21 -12.98 -18.88 24.18
C VAL A 21 -12.18 -17.85 23.39
N SER A 22 -12.86 -17.18 22.45
CA SER A 22 -12.30 -16.20 21.52
C SER A 22 -11.49 -15.10 22.22
N LEU A 23 -10.26 -14.90 21.74
CA LEU A 23 -9.22 -13.98 22.19
C LEU A 23 -9.50 -12.49 21.87
N GLU A 24 -10.76 -12.05 21.85
CA GLU A 24 -11.15 -10.70 21.40
C GLU A 24 -11.64 -9.74 22.49
N LYS A 25 -11.59 -10.10 23.79
CA LYS A 25 -11.95 -9.14 24.85
C LYS A 25 -11.06 -9.26 26.08
N LYS A 26 -10.03 -8.43 26.12
CA LYS A 26 -9.49 -7.74 27.31
C LYS A 26 -8.19 -7.06 26.92
N LEU A 27 -8.16 -5.73 26.94
CA LEU A 27 -7.04 -4.90 27.43
C LEU A 27 -7.36 -3.43 27.17
N SER A 28 -8.21 -2.89 28.05
CA SER A 28 -8.17 -1.49 28.44
C SER A 28 -7.24 -1.38 29.66
N LEU A 29 -6.32 -0.43 29.58
CA LEU A 29 -5.37 0.09 30.58
C LEU A 29 -5.62 -0.27 32.06
N SER A 30 -4.57 -0.74 32.76
CA SER A 30 -3.85 0.01 33.82
C SER A 30 -2.99 -0.94 34.69
N ILE A 31 -1.68 -0.65 34.77
CA ILE A 31 -0.71 -0.81 35.89
C ILE A 31 -0.92 -1.96 36.89
N ILE A 32 0.04 -2.90 36.95
CA ILE A 32 0.57 -3.58 38.17
C ILE A 32 2.03 -3.95 37.85
N ALA A 33 3.04 -3.19 38.31
CA ALA A 33 3.75 -3.38 39.57
C ALA A 33 4.39 -4.79 39.75
N SER A 34 5.58 -4.98 39.18
CA SER A 34 6.64 -5.76 39.83
C SER A 34 7.81 -4.82 40.09
N GLY A 35 8.18 -4.67 41.36
CA GLY A 35 9.23 -3.75 41.80
C GLY A 35 10.62 -4.18 41.37
N ASP A 36 10.94 -3.96 40.10
CA ASP A 36 12.32 -3.82 39.64
C ASP A 36 12.63 -2.32 39.58
N SER A 37 13.54 -1.87 40.45
CA SER A 37 13.97 -0.46 40.50
C SER A 37 14.62 0.04 39.21
N ASP A 38 14.98 -0.88 38.32
CA ASP A 38 15.63 -0.57 37.05
C ASP A 38 14.61 -0.23 35.96
N LEU A 39 13.41 -0.82 35.99
CA LEU A 39 12.32 -0.50 35.05
C LEU A 39 11.73 0.90 35.29
N VAL A 40 11.60 1.31 36.55
CA VAL A 40 11.09 2.65 36.92
C VAL A 40 12.05 3.75 36.46
N LYS A 41 13.37 3.54 36.60
CA LYS A 41 14.39 4.45 36.08
C LYS A 41 14.40 4.50 34.56
N GLU A 42 14.02 3.40 33.91
CA GLU A 42 13.92 3.32 32.45
C GLU A 42 12.70 4.09 31.93
N GLU A 43 11.55 4.05 32.63
CA GLU A 43 10.37 4.85 32.28
C GLU A 43 10.60 6.36 32.46
N GLU A 44 11.22 6.79 33.55
CA GLU A 44 11.59 8.21 33.76
C GLU A 44 12.53 8.72 32.65
N LYS A 45 13.52 7.90 32.24
CA LYS A 45 14.41 8.21 31.11
C LYS A 45 13.66 8.28 29.78
N LYS A 46 12.69 7.40 29.53
CA LYS A 46 11.88 7.43 28.29
C LYS A 46 11.06 8.71 28.17
N GLU A 47 10.50 9.18 29.28
CA GLU A 47 9.74 10.42 29.32
C GLU A 47 10.64 11.65 29.12
N GLU A 48 11.83 11.66 29.71
CA GLU A 48 12.86 12.70 29.50
C GLU A 48 13.34 12.75 28.04
N VAL A 49 13.58 11.59 27.40
CA VAL A 49 13.96 11.50 25.98
C VAL A 49 12.84 12.02 25.07
N SER A 50 11.59 11.64 25.37
CA SER A 50 10.40 12.08 24.62
C SER A 50 10.20 13.60 24.73
N GLN A 51 10.47 14.19 25.89
CA GLN A 51 10.40 15.65 26.09
C GLN A 51 11.54 16.41 25.41
N THR A 52 12.72 15.79 25.30
CA THR A 52 13.91 16.41 24.69
C THR A 52 13.84 16.40 23.16
N LEU A 53 13.25 15.36 22.57
CA LEU A 53 13.05 15.24 21.14
C LEU A 53 11.79 16.05 20.75
N GLN A 54 11.97 17.08 19.91
CA GLN A 54 10.92 18.01 19.46
C GLN A 54 9.59 17.34 19.01
N PRO A 55 8.45 18.05 18.98
CA PRO A 55 7.11 17.49 18.69
C PRO A 55 6.91 16.74 17.35
N ASN A 56 7.93 16.65 16.50
CA ASN A 56 7.89 15.94 15.22
C ASN A 56 8.38 14.48 15.28
N TYR A 57 8.71 13.96 16.46
CA TYR A 57 9.19 12.58 16.65
C TYR A 57 8.16 11.76 17.44
N SER A 58 7.73 10.60 16.93
CA SER A 58 7.13 9.57 17.79
C SER A 58 8.20 8.54 18.09
N LEU A 59 8.63 8.51 19.35
CA LEU A 59 9.50 7.46 19.86
C LEU A 59 8.65 6.34 20.41
N TYR A 60 8.67 5.20 19.73
CA TYR A 60 8.09 3.97 20.25
C TYR A 60 9.10 3.29 21.18
N PHE A 61 9.18 3.76 22.43
CA PHE A 61 9.98 3.11 23.48
C PHE A 61 9.26 1.99 24.24
N SER A 62 8.00 1.73 23.94
CA SER A 62 7.22 0.73 24.64
C SER A 62 7.60 -0.67 24.17
N GLU A 63 7.69 -1.61 25.11
CA GLU A 63 7.86 -3.05 24.89
C GLU A 63 7.43 -3.48 23.48
N LEU A 64 8.35 -4.05 22.70
CA LEU A 64 8.10 -4.46 21.31
C LEU A 64 6.78 -5.19 21.10
N SER A 65 6.25 -5.85 22.13
CA SER A 65 4.91 -6.44 22.13
C SER A 65 3.77 -5.44 21.78
N ALA A 66 3.87 -4.16 22.16
CA ALA A 66 2.93 -3.10 21.81
C ALA A 66 3.16 -2.60 20.38
N PHE A 67 4.40 -2.37 19.97
CA PHE A 67 4.76 -2.03 18.58
C PHE A 67 4.25 -3.10 17.60
N MET A 68 4.49 -4.36 17.93
CA MET A 68 4.07 -5.54 17.18
C MET A 68 2.55 -5.73 17.14
N ARG A 69 1.84 -5.35 18.21
CA ARG A 69 0.36 -5.42 18.30
C ARG A 69 -0.36 -4.16 17.81
N SER A 70 0.34 -3.04 17.65
CA SER A 70 -0.26 -1.77 17.28
C SER A 70 -0.72 -1.79 15.81
N HIS A 71 -1.89 -1.19 15.58
CA HIS A 71 -2.28 -0.77 14.24
C HIS A 71 -1.53 0.54 13.97
N ILE A 72 -0.77 0.59 12.86
CA ILE A 72 -0.02 1.78 12.47
C ILE A 72 -1.03 2.76 11.88
N GLU A 73 -1.61 3.63 12.70
CA GLU A 73 -2.62 4.59 12.24
C GLU A 73 -1.98 5.83 11.59
N GLN A 74 -0.83 6.28 12.10
CA GLN A 74 -0.08 7.43 11.58
C GLN A 74 1.43 7.19 11.78
N PRO A 75 2.19 6.79 10.75
CA PRO A 75 3.63 6.67 10.87
C PRO A 75 4.27 8.06 11.01
N THR A 76 5.19 8.20 11.96
CA THR A 76 6.01 9.41 12.06
C THR A 76 7.19 9.39 11.10
N ASN A 77 7.70 10.58 10.84
CA ASN A 77 8.88 10.77 9.99
C ASN A 77 10.11 10.02 10.51
N ILE A 78 10.18 9.72 11.81
CA ILE A 78 11.25 8.91 12.39
C ILE A 78 10.65 7.87 13.34
N CYS A 79 11.10 6.62 13.21
CA CYS A 79 10.77 5.49 14.07
C CYS A 79 12.08 4.90 14.60
N LEU A 80 12.18 4.75 15.91
CA LEU A 80 13.32 4.10 16.58
C LEU A 80 12.89 2.74 17.09
N VAL A 81 13.67 1.71 16.76
CA VAL A 81 13.43 0.33 17.19
C VAL A 81 14.65 -0.18 17.93
N ASP A 82 14.53 -0.33 19.25
CA ASP A 82 15.58 -0.91 20.10
C ASP A 82 15.42 -2.42 20.19
N LEU A 83 16.45 -3.17 19.77
CA LEU A 83 16.43 -4.62 19.74
C LEU A 83 16.90 -5.28 21.04
N LEU A 84 17.37 -4.56 22.06
CA LEU A 84 18.07 -5.14 23.22
C LEU A 84 17.38 -6.38 23.82
N HIS A 85 16.05 -6.33 23.94
CA HIS A 85 15.25 -7.41 24.54
C HIS A 85 14.43 -8.22 23.54
N LEU A 86 14.70 -8.05 22.24
CA LEU A 86 13.96 -8.73 21.20
C LEU A 86 14.56 -10.10 20.90
N PRO A 87 13.82 -11.20 21.07
CA PRO A 87 14.29 -12.51 20.61
C PRO A 87 14.48 -12.51 19.10
N VAL A 88 15.51 -13.21 18.64
CA VAL A 88 15.89 -13.31 17.22
C VAL A 88 14.72 -13.72 16.33
N ASP A 89 13.83 -14.60 16.80
CA ASP A 89 12.68 -15.09 16.04
C ASP A 89 11.68 -13.96 15.64
N TYR A 90 11.77 -12.79 16.27
CA TYR A 90 10.93 -11.63 15.93
C TYR A 90 11.55 -10.69 14.90
N TYR A 91 12.83 -10.86 14.53
CA TYR A 91 13.52 -9.93 13.60
C TYR A 91 12.80 -9.82 12.26
N ALA A 92 12.32 -10.93 11.71
CA ALA A 92 11.54 -10.94 10.48
C ALA A 92 10.23 -10.13 10.61
N THR A 93 9.56 -10.22 11.76
CA THR A 93 8.31 -9.48 11.98
C THR A 93 8.57 -7.98 12.17
N VAL A 94 9.69 -7.60 12.76
CA VAL A 94 10.11 -6.19 12.83
C VAL A 94 10.35 -5.64 11.43
N ILE A 95 11.08 -6.35 10.58
CA ILE A 95 11.26 -5.98 9.17
C ILE A 95 9.92 -5.82 8.46
N ASP A 96 8.98 -6.73 8.67
CA ASP A 96 7.63 -6.65 8.10
C ASP A 96 6.88 -5.40 8.58
N LYS A 97 6.97 -5.05 9.88
CA LYS A 97 6.39 -3.81 10.41
C LYS A 97 7.04 -2.56 9.82
N ILE A 98 8.34 -2.59 9.60
CA ILE A 98 9.07 -1.49 8.97
C ILE A 98 8.62 -1.31 7.52
N LYS A 99 8.45 -2.40 6.76
CA LYS A 99 7.86 -2.34 5.42
C LYS A 99 6.46 -1.71 5.46
N GLN A 100 5.63 -2.06 6.44
CA GLN A 100 4.29 -1.46 6.61
C GLN A 100 4.36 0.04 6.90
N ILE A 101 5.27 0.48 7.79
CA ILE A 101 5.49 1.91 8.09
C ILE A 101 5.91 2.66 6.83
N ARG A 102 6.92 2.14 6.11
CA ARG A 102 7.44 2.71 4.86
C ARG A 102 6.41 2.70 3.72
N ALA A 103 5.52 1.73 3.71
CA ALA A 103 4.43 1.64 2.75
C ALA A 103 3.37 2.73 2.95
N ILE A 104 3.06 3.04 4.21
CA ILE A 104 2.14 4.14 4.54
C ILE A 104 2.83 5.48 4.26
N ASN A 105 4.03 5.69 4.82
CA ASN A 105 4.81 6.91 4.63
C ASN A 105 6.24 6.54 4.22
N ILE A 106 6.53 6.72 2.93
CA ILE A 106 7.82 6.41 2.34
C ILE A 106 8.95 7.28 2.88
N GLU A 107 8.65 8.46 3.41
CA GLU A 107 9.64 9.36 4.01
C GLU A 107 9.99 8.97 5.46
N SER A 108 9.25 8.00 6.05
CA SER A 108 9.56 7.51 7.40
C SER A 108 10.97 6.94 7.46
N LYS A 109 11.78 7.44 8.38
CA LYS A 109 13.13 6.97 8.65
C LYS A 109 13.05 6.00 9.82
N VAL A 110 13.47 4.75 9.60
CA VAL A 110 13.51 3.78 10.69
C VAL A 110 14.95 3.58 11.11
N MET A 111 15.24 3.76 12.39
CA MET A 111 16.55 3.46 12.97
C MET A 111 16.46 2.23 13.87
N ILE A 112 17.32 1.26 13.62
CA ILE A 112 17.49 0.05 14.42
C ILE A 112 18.65 0.26 15.39
N LEU A 113 18.39 0.16 16.69
CA LEU A 113 19.42 0.16 17.72
C LEU A 113 19.69 -1.28 18.14
N ALA A 114 20.93 -1.72 18.00
CA ALA A 114 21.34 -3.08 18.34
C ALA A 114 22.70 -3.09 19.01
N THR A 115 22.94 -4.03 19.93
CA THR A 115 24.27 -4.21 20.54
C THR A 115 25.27 -4.74 19.51
N GLY A 116 26.57 -4.58 19.76
CA GLY A 116 27.61 -5.17 18.90
C GLY A 116 27.49 -6.69 18.78
N GLU A 117 27.06 -7.36 19.85
CA GLU A 117 26.80 -8.81 19.85
C GLU A 117 25.62 -9.17 18.94
N GLN A 118 24.50 -8.45 19.04
CA GLN A 118 23.34 -8.66 18.16
C GLN A 118 23.71 -8.42 16.70
N GLN A 119 24.46 -7.35 16.42
CA GLN A 119 24.91 -7.04 15.08
C GLN A 119 25.84 -8.11 14.51
N ALA A 120 26.55 -8.89 15.34
CA ALA A 120 27.43 -9.97 14.89
C ALA A 120 26.69 -11.28 14.56
N GLN A 121 25.42 -11.43 14.96
CA GLN A 121 24.63 -12.63 14.71
C GLN A 121 24.25 -12.77 13.23
N GLU A 122 24.15 -14.01 12.73
CA GLU A 122 23.74 -14.29 11.35
C GLU A 122 22.30 -13.83 11.06
N SER A 123 21.40 -13.99 12.02
CA SER A 123 20.01 -13.53 11.92
C SER A 123 19.87 -12.01 11.71
N PHE A 124 20.89 -11.25 12.10
CA PHE A 124 20.94 -9.81 11.89
C PHE A 124 21.14 -9.42 10.42
N ASN A 125 21.48 -10.36 9.53
CA ASN A 125 21.61 -10.14 8.09
C ASN A 125 20.35 -9.49 7.48
N LEU A 126 19.15 -9.82 7.98
CA LEU A 126 17.90 -9.19 7.52
C LEU A 126 17.91 -7.66 7.69
N PHE A 127 18.45 -7.15 8.81
CA PHE A 127 18.58 -5.71 9.04
C PHE A 127 19.72 -5.09 8.23
N ARG A 128 20.80 -5.84 7.98
CA ARG A 128 21.89 -5.38 7.08
C ARG A 128 21.39 -5.23 5.65
N GLU A 129 20.69 -6.23 5.13
CA GLU A 129 20.07 -6.17 3.80
C GLU A 129 19.03 -5.03 3.73
N ALA A 130 18.23 -4.84 4.78
CA ALA A 130 17.30 -3.71 4.85
C ALA A 130 18.03 -2.35 4.85
N ASN A 131 19.17 -2.24 5.53
CA ASN A 131 20.01 -1.04 5.55
C ASN A 131 20.66 -0.77 4.18
N GLU A 132 21.17 -1.80 3.51
CA GLU A 132 21.69 -1.70 2.15
C GLU A 132 20.63 -1.23 1.14
N ARG A 133 19.37 -1.59 1.38
CA ARG A 133 18.21 -1.13 0.60
C ARG A 133 17.66 0.24 1.03
N GLY A 134 18.24 0.88 2.04
CA GLY A 134 17.78 2.17 2.57
C GLY A 134 16.42 2.10 3.28
N LEU A 135 15.99 0.92 3.75
CA LEU A 135 14.74 0.76 4.52
C LEU A 135 14.91 1.14 5.99
N VAL A 136 16.11 0.93 6.53
CA VAL A 136 16.48 1.23 7.91
C VAL A 136 17.87 1.82 7.97
N GLU A 137 18.19 2.58 9.01
CA GLU A 137 19.57 2.85 9.41
C GLU A 137 19.89 1.98 10.64
N VAL A 138 20.93 1.17 10.56
CA VAL A 138 21.40 0.38 11.71
C VAL A 138 22.43 1.18 12.48
N SER A 139 22.29 1.24 13.80
CA SER A 139 23.29 1.84 14.66
C SER A 139 23.56 1.01 15.91
N THR A 140 24.77 1.15 16.43
CA THR A 140 25.13 0.56 17.72
C THR A 140 24.35 1.27 18.82
N ARG A 141 23.63 0.48 19.62
CA ARG A 141 22.87 0.96 20.76
C ARG A 141 23.83 1.65 21.76
N PRO A 142 23.56 2.91 22.18
CA PRO A 142 24.35 3.56 23.24
C PRO A 142 24.17 2.83 24.58
N ASP A 143 25.14 2.97 25.48
CA ASP A 143 25.04 2.38 26.82
C ASP A 143 23.96 3.13 27.64
N PRO A 144 22.92 2.45 28.15
CA PRO A 144 21.84 3.09 28.90
C PRO A 144 22.30 3.64 30.26
N GLU A 145 23.45 3.21 30.77
CA GLU A 145 24.01 3.71 32.03
C GLU A 145 24.72 5.06 31.88
N GLU A 146 25.00 5.51 30.66
CA GLU A 146 25.55 6.83 30.42
C GLU A 146 24.49 7.92 30.68
N LEU A 147 24.86 8.94 31.46
CA LEU A 147 24.06 10.16 31.70
C LEU A 147 23.64 10.88 30.41
N GLU A 148 24.19 10.47 29.27
CA GLU A 148 24.00 11.08 27.95
C GLU A 148 23.19 10.20 26.98
N TYR A 149 22.54 9.11 27.41
CA TYR A 149 21.77 8.23 26.50
C TYR A 149 20.77 9.00 25.61
N ALA A 150 20.02 9.94 26.20
CA ALA A 150 19.11 10.81 25.46
C ALA A 150 19.83 11.72 24.44
N ALA A 151 20.96 12.29 24.84
CA ALA A 151 21.77 13.14 23.99
C ALA A 151 22.42 12.36 22.84
N ALA A 152 22.87 11.13 23.10
CA ALA A 152 23.40 10.20 22.11
C ALA A 152 22.32 9.84 21.08
N LEU A 153 21.12 9.47 21.52
CA LEU A 153 20.00 9.22 20.62
C LEU A 153 19.62 10.46 19.80
N SER A 154 19.55 11.63 20.43
CA SER A 154 19.29 12.88 19.72
C SER A 154 20.36 13.19 18.68
N ALA A 155 21.64 12.95 18.99
CA ALA A 155 22.73 13.15 18.06
C ALA A 155 22.71 12.13 16.90
N MET A 156 22.28 10.90 17.15
CA MET A 156 22.10 9.88 16.12
C MET A 156 20.94 10.22 15.20
N VAL A 157 19.79 10.62 15.76
CA VAL A 157 18.63 11.08 14.99
C VAL A 157 18.98 12.32 14.17
N GLY A 158 19.75 13.25 14.72
CA GLY A 158 20.23 14.43 14.00
C GLY A 158 21.21 14.13 12.85
N LYS A 159 21.80 12.93 12.83
CA LYS A 159 22.62 12.43 11.71
C LYS A 159 21.82 11.68 10.67
N LEU A 160 20.54 11.38 10.93
CA LEU A 160 19.73 10.71 9.93
C LEU A 160 19.62 11.60 8.70
N PRO A 161 19.87 11.04 7.51
CA PRO A 161 19.78 11.77 6.26
C PRO A 161 18.49 12.56 6.14
N ASN A 162 18.55 13.82 5.71
CA ASN A 162 17.41 14.72 5.72
C ASN A 162 16.42 14.42 4.59
N SER A 163 16.89 13.87 3.47
CA SER A 163 16.08 13.44 2.33
C SER A 163 16.20 11.94 2.05
N LEU A 164 15.29 11.41 1.24
CA LEU A 164 15.37 10.04 0.75
C LEU A 164 16.64 9.80 -0.07
N ASP A 165 17.11 10.81 -0.81
CA ASP A 165 18.29 10.73 -1.69
C ASP A 165 19.56 10.37 -0.93
N GLU A 166 19.69 10.83 0.32
CA GLU A 166 20.81 10.49 1.18
C GLU A 166 20.64 9.10 1.84
N LEU A 167 19.40 8.60 1.97
CA LEU A 167 19.06 7.25 2.50
C LEU A 167 19.33 6.14 1.47
N TYR A 168 19.01 6.38 0.20
CA TYR A 168 19.28 5.45 -0.89
C TYR A 168 20.73 5.60 -1.36
N LYS A 169 21.66 4.98 -0.60
CA LYS A 169 23.13 4.98 -0.80
C LYS A 169 23.62 4.50 -2.19
N HIS A 170 22.73 4.13 -3.12
CA HIS A 170 23.04 3.46 -4.40
C HIS A 170 22.50 4.11 -5.69
N GLY A 171 22.24 5.41 -5.68
CA GLY A 171 22.02 6.21 -6.89
C GLY A 171 20.61 6.77 -7.00
N LYS A 172 20.47 7.87 -7.75
CA LYS A 172 19.23 8.66 -7.94
C LYS A 172 18.00 7.76 -8.05
N ASN A 173 16.98 8.06 -7.25
CA ASN A 173 15.70 7.36 -7.30
C ASN A 173 14.98 7.75 -8.60
N GLY A 174 15.25 6.99 -9.66
CA GLY A 174 14.77 7.26 -11.01
C GLY A 174 14.87 8.73 -11.41
N LYS A 175 13.83 9.23 -12.06
CA LYS A 175 13.81 10.53 -12.74
C LYS A 175 13.25 11.65 -11.85
N PHE A 176 12.22 11.35 -11.07
CA PHE A 176 11.62 12.30 -10.15
C PHE A 176 11.53 11.68 -8.77
N GLU A 177 12.37 12.17 -7.87
CA GLU A 177 12.21 11.96 -6.44
C GLU A 177 10.91 12.67 -5.99
N ASN A 178 10.04 11.97 -5.27
CA ASN A 178 8.79 12.47 -4.71
C ASN A 178 7.75 12.94 -5.76
N VAL A 179 7.45 12.08 -6.73
CA VAL A 179 6.28 12.23 -7.60
C VAL A 179 5.44 10.96 -7.51
N GLU A 180 4.21 11.10 -7.06
CA GLU A 180 3.29 9.98 -6.93
C GLU A 180 2.54 9.76 -8.24
N VAL A 181 2.46 8.50 -8.68
CA VAL A 181 1.61 8.11 -9.81
C VAL A 181 0.27 7.67 -9.24
N VAL A 182 -0.80 8.37 -9.64
CA VAL A 182 -2.17 8.11 -9.19
C VAL A 182 -3.00 7.61 -10.35
N LYS A 183 -3.52 6.40 -10.23
CA LYS A 183 -4.38 5.74 -11.20
C LYS A 183 -5.85 5.94 -10.84
N ILE A 184 -6.61 6.57 -11.72
CA ILE A 184 -8.08 6.49 -11.70
C ILE A 184 -8.48 5.15 -12.31
N GLY A 185 -8.86 4.20 -11.46
CA GLY A 185 -9.26 2.87 -11.87
C GLY A 185 -10.54 2.89 -12.71
N GLY A 186 -10.64 1.95 -13.66
CA GLY A 186 -11.81 1.81 -14.52
C GLY A 186 -13.13 1.69 -13.76
N SER A 187 -13.09 1.09 -12.56
CA SER A 187 -14.28 0.85 -11.73
C SER A 187 -14.88 2.12 -11.10
N ILE A 188 -14.16 3.24 -11.10
CA ILE A 188 -14.74 4.54 -10.74
C ILE A 188 -15.80 4.95 -11.76
N PHE A 189 -15.58 4.64 -13.04
CA PHE A 189 -16.53 4.95 -14.12
C PHE A 189 -17.76 4.03 -14.12
N ASP A 190 -17.68 2.85 -13.48
CA ASP A 190 -18.84 1.94 -13.34
C ASP A 190 -19.95 2.54 -12.47
N LEU A 191 -19.63 3.50 -11.62
CA LEU A 191 -20.60 4.16 -10.74
C LEU A 191 -21.58 5.06 -11.51
N LEU A 192 -21.18 5.53 -12.69
CA LEU A 192 -21.93 6.51 -13.50
C LEU A 192 -22.41 7.74 -12.71
N ASP A 193 -21.67 8.10 -11.65
CA ASP A 193 -21.99 9.21 -10.77
C ASP A 193 -21.02 10.37 -11.03
N ARG A 194 -21.58 11.44 -11.61
CA ARG A 194 -20.83 12.66 -11.95
C ARG A 194 -20.29 13.36 -10.70
N GLU A 195 -21.05 13.36 -9.60
CA GLU A 195 -20.66 14.07 -8.38
C GLU A 195 -19.47 13.40 -7.72
N VAL A 196 -19.48 12.06 -7.67
CA VAL A 196 -18.33 11.27 -7.17
C VAL A 196 -17.07 11.58 -7.97
N LEU A 197 -17.15 11.54 -9.30
CA LEU A 197 -15.99 11.83 -10.15
C LEU A 197 -15.55 13.30 -10.01
N HIS A 198 -16.49 14.24 -9.95
CA HIS A 198 -16.16 15.67 -9.79
C HIS A 198 -15.44 15.93 -8.47
N ASN A 199 -15.97 15.45 -7.34
CA ASN A 199 -15.38 15.65 -6.01
C ASN A 199 -13.98 15.03 -5.92
N LEU A 200 -13.77 13.87 -6.55
CA LEU A 200 -12.45 13.24 -6.65
C LEU A 200 -11.47 14.11 -7.44
N LEU A 201 -11.89 14.65 -8.59
CA LEU A 201 -11.03 15.49 -9.44
C LEU A 201 -10.74 16.86 -8.80
N GLU A 202 -11.69 17.46 -8.08
CA GLU A 202 -11.45 18.67 -7.28
C GLU A 202 -10.39 18.42 -6.21
N THR A 203 -10.52 17.30 -5.50
CA THR A 203 -9.55 16.89 -4.47
C THR A 203 -8.15 16.68 -5.07
N ILE A 204 -8.06 16.10 -6.28
CA ILE A 204 -6.77 15.96 -6.98
C ILE A 204 -6.15 17.33 -7.29
N VAL A 205 -6.95 18.32 -7.72
CA VAL A 205 -6.47 19.69 -7.96
C VAL A 205 -6.02 20.36 -6.66
N GLU A 206 -6.73 20.13 -5.56
CA GLU A 206 -6.33 20.64 -4.23
C GLU A 206 -5.01 20.05 -3.74
N ILE A 207 -4.86 18.72 -3.80
CA ILE A 207 -3.61 18.03 -3.44
C ILE A 207 -2.44 18.56 -4.27
N HIS A 208 -2.69 18.84 -5.55
CA HIS A 208 -1.68 19.33 -6.46
C HIS A 208 -1.13 20.74 -6.12
N GLN A 209 -1.77 21.47 -5.21
CA GLN A 209 -1.23 22.73 -4.73
C GLN A 209 0.05 22.54 -3.92
N ASP A 210 0.17 21.40 -3.23
CA ASP A 210 1.28 21.10 -2.33
C ASP A 210 2.13 19.91 -2.81
N GLN A 211 1.60 19.07 -3.71
CA GLN A 211 2.26 17.82 -4.11
C GLN A 211 2.24 17.59 -5.63
N ASP A 212 3.38 17.17 -6.16
CA ASP A 212 3.49 16.80 -7.57
C ASP A 212 2.97 15.37 -7.78
N LEU A 213 2.08 15.22 -8.75
CA LEU A 213 1.48 13.93 -9.08
C LEU A 213 1.29 13.79 -10.59
N ILE A 214 1.27 12.53 -11.04
CA ILE A 214 0.95 12.17 -12.42
C ILE A 214 -0.28 11.28 -12.42
N LEU A 215 -1.24 11.58 -13.29
CA LEU A 215 -2.45 10.77 -13.43
C LEU A 215 -2.32 9.74 -14.55
N THR A 216 -2.79 8.54 -14.28
CA THR A 216 -3.13 7.55 -15.30
C THR A 216 -4.60 7.15 -15.18
N VAL A 217 -5.21 6.73 -16.29
CA VAL A 217 -6.65 6.42 -16.34
C VAL A 217 -6.87 5.00 -16.88
N GLY A 218 -7.77 4.24 -16.25
CA GLY A 218 -8.22 2.93 -16.75
C GLY A 218 -9.36 3.06 -17.76
N GLY A 219 -9.59 2.03 -18.59
CA GLY A 219 -10.62 2.09 -19.65
C GLY A 219 -12.06 1.93 -19.15
N GLY A 220 -12.26 1.35 -17.97
CA GLY A 220 -13.57 1.20 -17.34
C GLY A 220 -14.56 0.35 -18.18
N PRO A 221 -15.87 0.57 -18.03
CA PRO A 221 -16.87 -0.28 -18.67
C PRO A 221 -16.85 -0.20 -20.21
N LEU A 222 -16.37 0.92 -20.78
CA LEU A 222 -16.19 1.05 -22.22
C LEU A 222 -15.20 0.02 -22.77
N GLN A 223 -14.18 -0.35 -22.00
CA GLN A 223 -13.18 -1.33 -22.37
C GLN A 223 -13.68 -2.79 -22.29
N SER A 224 -14.80 -3.03 -21.60
CA SER A 224 -15.27 -4.38 -21.34
C SER A 224 -15.95 -5.01 -22.57
N VAL A 225 -15.19 -5.82 -23.30
CA VAL A 225 -15.75 -6.75 -24.29
C VAL A 225 -15.56 -8.19 -23.78
N PRO A 226 -16.64 -8.90 -23.42
CA PRO A 226 -16.59 -10.27 -22.96
C PRO A 226 -15.75 -11.19 -23.83
N ALA A 227 -14.92 -12.04 -23.21
CA ALA A 227 -14.10 -13.01 -23.95
C ALA A 227 -14.96 -13.96 -24.80
N ASP A 228 -16.10 -14.41 -24.28
CA ASP A 228 -17.03 -15.28 -25.02
C ASP A 228 -17.65 -14.56 -26.21
N TYR A 229 -18.02 -13.28 -26.04
CA TYR A 229 -18.54 -12.47 -27.14
C TYR A 229 -17.48 -12.27 -28.23
N ARG A 230 -16.23 -11.94 -27.85
CA ARG A 230 -15.09 -11.81 -28.77
C ARG A 230 -14.87 -13.11 -29.56
N THR A 231 -14.86 -14.23 -28.84
CA THR A 231 -14.67 -15.57 -29.42
C THR A 231 -15.80 -15.92 -30.38
N SER A 232 -17.06 -15.68 -29.97
CA SER A 232 -18.25 -16.00 -30.79
C SER A 232 -18.33 -15.22 -32.10
N LEU A 233 -17.80 -13.99 -32.12
CA LEU A 233 -17.77 -13.13 -33.29
C LEU A 233 -16.45 -13.23 -34.08
N GLY A 234 -15.48 -14.00 -33.61
CA GLY A 234 -14.14 -14.08 -34.22
C GLY A 234 -13.39 -12.74 -34.19
N ILE A 235 -13.62 -11.90 -33.18
CA ILE A 235 -12.86 -10.66 -32.99
C ILE A 235 -11.43 -11.06 -32.61
N SER A 236 -10.45 -10.71 -33.45
CA SER A 236 -9.05 -10.99 -33.16
C SER A 236 -8.56 -10.19 -31.97
N ASP A 237 -7.59 -10.74 -31.23
CA ASP A 237 -6.96 -10.04 -30.12
C ASP A 237 -6.38 -8.69 -30.56
N PHE A 238 -5.78 -8.61 -31.75
CA PHE A 238 -5.30 -7.34 -32.31
C PHE A 238 -6.41 -6.28 -32.36
N ARG A 239 -7.61 -6.61 -32.87
CA ARG A 239 -8.74 -5.67 -32.93
C ARG A 239 -9.23 -5.26 -31.56
N TYR A 240 -9.25 -6.20 -30.61
CA TYR A 240 -9.62 -5.91 -29.23
C TYR A 240 -8.62 -4.96 -28.55
N GLN A 241 -7.32 -5.17 -28.77
CA GLN A 241 -6.26 -4.33 -28.23
C GLN A 241 -6.31 -2.91 -28.81
N GLU A 242 -6.52 -2.76 -30.12
CA GLU A 242 -6.71 -1.43 -30.74
C GLU A 242 -7.97 -0.73 -30.21
N SER A 243 -9.09 -1.46 -30.04
CA SER A 243 -10.29 -0.89 -29.42
C SER A 243 -10.04 -0.44 -27.97
N SER A 244 -9.31 -1.26 -27.19
CA SER A 244 -9.00 -0.96 -25.79
C SER A 244 -8.15 0.32 -25.68
N LYS A 245 -7.15 0.46 -26.55
CA LYS A 245 -6.29 1.65 -26.67
C LYS A 245 -7.10 2.93 -26.87
N GLU A 246 -8.03 2.91 -27.81
CA GLU A 246 -8.92 4.06 -28.08
C GLU A 246 -9.83 4.36 -26.89
N GLN A 247 -10.41 3.33 -26.28
CA GLN A 247 -11.33 3.49 -25.15
C GLN A 247 -10.65 4.06 -23.91
N ILE A 248 -9.45 3.59 -23.56
CA ILE A 248 -8.65 4.14 -22.47
C ILE A 248 -8.28 5.60 -22.75
N THR A 249 -7.95 5.91 -24.01
CA THR A 249 -7.65 7.29 -24.43
C THR A 249 -8.86 8.21 -24.28
N GLN A 250 -10.06 7.78 -24.67
CA GLN A 250 -11.28 8.56 -24.48
C GLN A 250 -11.61 8.81 -23.01
N GLN A 251 -11.37 7.83 -22.13
CA GLN A 251 -11.53 8.03 -20.68
C GLN A 251 -10.53 9.04 -20.13
N ALA A 252 -9.27 8.96 -20.55
CA ALA A 252 -8.26 9.94 -20.16
C ALA A 252 -8.63 11.37 -20.61
N LEU A 253 -9.10 11.54 -21.85
CA LEU A 253 -9.57 12.82 -22.36
C LEU A 253 -10.81 13.34 -21.60
N THR A 254 -11.73 12.45 -21.24
CA THR A 254 -12.90 12.80 -20.40
C THR A 254 -12.45 13.34 -19.04
N VAL A 255 -11.50 12.67 -18.39
CA VAL A 255 -10.89 13.14 -17.13
C VAL A 255 -10.22 14.51 -17.32
N VAL A 256 -9.48 14.70 -18.41
CA VAL A 256 -8.83 15.98 -18.72
C VAL A 256 -9.86 17.10 -18.91
N ASP A 257 -10.94 16.86 -19.63
CA ASP A 257 -11.96 17.87 -19.88
C ASP A 257 -12.72 18.25 -18.61
N LEU A 258 -12.94 17.31 -17.69
CA LEU A 258 -13.51 17.59 -16.37
C LEU A 258 -12.52 18.37 -15.49
N LEU A 259 -11.24 17.98 -15.47
CA LEU A 259 -10.19 18.72 -14.77
C LEU A 259 -10.03 20.15 -15.33
N ARG A 260 -10.19 20.35 -16.64
CA ARG A 260 -10.17 21.69 -17.25
C ARG A 260 -11.36 22.54 -16.85
N GLN A 261 -12.51 21.94 -16.57
CA GLN A 261 -13.66 22.68 -16.04
C GLN A 261 -13.41 23.17 -14.61
N ILE A 262 -12.69 22.37 -13.81
CA ILE A 262 -12.33 22.70 -12.42
C ILE A 262 -11.17 23.72 -12.39
N SER A 263 -10.09 23.45 -13.13
CA SER A 263 -8.89 24.26 -13.16
C SER A 263 -8.19 24.19 -14.54
N PRO A 264 -8.58 25.06 -15.50
CA PRO A 264 -8.09 25.05 -16.89
C PRO A 264 -6.56 25.06 -17.00
N ASP A 265 -5.91 25.81 -16.11
CA ASP A 265 -4.47 26.05 -16.16
C ASP A 265 -3.64 25.01 -15.40
N LYS A 266 -4.26 24.01 -14.77
CA LYS A 266 -3.55 23.00 -13.97
C LYS A 266 -3.48 21.62 -14.60
N VAL A 267 -4.00 21.40 -15.81
CA VAL A 267 -4.03 20.06 -16.41
C VAL A 267 -3.43 20.05 -17.81
N ALA A 268 -2.74 18.94 -18.13
CA ALA A 268 -2.23 18.67 -19.46
C ALA A 268 -2.51 17.20 -19.82
N TYR A 269 -3.25 16.98 -20.91
CA TYR A 269 -3.24 15.66 -21.52
C TYR A 269 -1.86 15.43 -22.13
N MET A 270 -1.25 14.30 -21.78
CA MET A 270 0.02 13.88 -22.34
C MET A 270 -0.24 12.67 -23.24
N PRO A 271 -0.03 12.81 -24.56
CA PRO A 271 -0.10 11.68 -25.46
C PRO A 271 0.82 10.54 -25.00
N PRO A 272 0.47 9.26 -25.26
CA PRO A 272 1.27 8.11 -24.85
C PRO A 272 2.75 8.19 -25.25
N GLU A 273 3.05 8.68 -26.45
CA GLU A 273 4.41 8.89 -26.95
C GLU A 273 5.23 9.86 -26.06
N ASP A 274 4.57 10.79 -25.40
CA ASP A 274 5.22 11.70 -24.45
C ASP A 274 5.60 10.99 -23.14
N MET A 275 5.12 9.77 -22.84
CA MET A 275 5.69 8.97 -21.74
C MET A 275 7.14 8.61 -22.03
N VAL A 276 7.43 8.17 -23.26
CA VAL A 276 8.79 7.79 -23.67
C VAL A 276 9.69 9.01 -23.69
N ARG A 277 9.21 10.13 -24.25
CA ARG A 277 9.95 11.41 -24.24
C ARG A 277 10.12 11.95 -22.84
N THR A 278 9.13 11.75 -21.96
CA THR A 278 9.26 12.07 -20.54
C THR A 278 10.42 11.30 -19.97
N LEU A 279 10.48 9.98 -20.12
CA LEU A 279 11.52 9.15 -19.52
C LEU A 279 12.91 9.34 -20.14
N LYS A 280 13.00 9.47 -21.47
CA LYS A 280 14.26 9.59 -22.23
C LYS A 280 14.82 11.01 -22.31
N ASP A 281 13.97 11.99 -22.58
CA ASP A 281 14.37 13.33 -23.01
C ASP A 281 14.09 14.44 -21.96
N ASN A 282 13.62 14.07 -20.76
CA ASN A 282 13.20 15.02 -19.72
C ASN A 282 12.08 15.97 -20.17
N TRP A 283 11.13 15.46 -20.98
CA TRP A 283 10.04 16.28 -21.50
C TRP A 283 9.14 16.88 -20.41
N ILE A 284 8.72 16.06 -19.45
CA ILE A 284 8.17 16.56 -18.20
C ILE A 284 9.35 16.96 -17.30
N THR A 285 9.27 18.15 -16.70
CA THR A 285 10.25 18.69 -15.75
C THR A 285 9.58 18.91 -14.41
N ARG A 286 10.37 19.18 -13.35
CA ARG A 286 9.80 19.56 -12.05
C ARG A 286 8.97 20.84 -12.14
N GLU A 287 9.43 21.83 -12.91
CA GLU A 287 8.67 23.06 -13.18
C GLU A 287 7.33 22.77 -13.87
N PHE A 288 7.32 21.86 -14.84
CA PHE A 288 6.07 21.41 -15.47
C PHE A 288 5.13 20.79 -14.43
N LEU A 289 5.64 19.89 -13.59
CA LEU A 289 4.83 19.24 -12.56
C LEU A 289 4.28 20.25 -11.55
N MET A 290 5.06 21.20 -11.06
CA MET A 290 4.54 22.25 -10.16
C MET A 290 3.40 23.10 -10.78
N GLY A 291 3.40 23.22 -12.11
CA GLY A 291 2.40 23.97 -12.86
C GLY A 291 1.20 23.15 -13.32
N LYS A 292 1.38 21.86 -13.59
CA LYS A 292 0.45 21.02 -14.34
C LYS A 292 0.41 19.60 -13.80
N ILE A 293 -0.79 19.04 -13.80
CA ILE A 293 -1.10 17.63 -13.64
C ILE A 293 -1.07 16.97 -15.03
N PRO A 294 -0.01 16.21 -15.37
CA PRO A 294 -0.01 15.39 -16.57
C PRO A 294 -0.98 14.22 -16.42
N VAL A 295 -1.76 13.96 -17.48
CA VAL A 295 -2.68 12.83 -17.56
C VAL A 295 -2.31 11.97 -18.75
N PHE A 296 -2.01 10.70 -18.48
CA PHE A 296 -1.70 9.71 -19.50
C PHE A 296 -2.76 8.60 -19.59
N SER A 297 -2.91 8.01 -20.77
CA SER A 297 -3.84 6.90 -21.01
C SER A 297 -3.18 5.52 -20.87
N TYR A 298 -2.13 5.25 -21.63
CA TYR A 298 -1.47 3.94 -21.66
C TYR A 298 0.03 4.08 -22.00
N LEU A 299 0.79 3.00 -21.79
CA LEU A 299 2.19 2.92 -22.16
C LEU A 299 2.32 2.50 -23.63
N PRO A 300 2.96 3.31 -24.51
CA PRO A 300 3.04 3.00 -25.94
C PRO A 300 4.07 1.91 -26.23
N GLU A 301 4.05 1.31 -27.43
CA GLU A 301 4.96 0.20 -27.78
C GLU A 301 6.43 0.66 -27.82
N GLU A 302 6.64 1.92 -28.16
CA GLU A 302 7.93 2.62 -28.17
C GLU A 302 8.61 2.63 -26.79
N SER A 303 7.90 2.25 -25.71
CA SER A 303 8.51 2.06 -24.39
C SER A 303 9.58 0.97 -24.37
N GLU A 304 9.54 0.01 -25.30
CA GLU A 304 10.56 -1.03 -25.43
C GLU A 304 11.93 -0.43 -25.80
N GLU A 305 11.95 0.70 -26.52
CA GLU A 305 13.19 1.40 -26.89
C GLU A 305 13.97 1.92 -25.68
N ILE A 306 13.30 2.09 -24.55
CA ILE A 306 13.88 2.52 -23.27
C ILE A 306 13.90 1.39 -22.24
N GLY A 307 13.72 0.14 -22.69
CA GLY A 307 13.83 -1.05 -21.84
C GLY A 307 12.59 -1.36 -21.01
N ILE A 308 11.44 -0.73 -21.27
CA ILE A 308 10.19 -1.06 -20.60
C ILE A 308 9.42 -2.06 -21.49
N PRO A 309 9.23 -3.31 -21.04
CA PRO A 309 8.59 -4.34 -21.84
C PRO A 309 7.19 -3.96 -22.30
N LYS A 310 6.85 -4.29 -23.55
CA LYS A 310 5.50 -4.18 -24.07
C LYS A 310 4.54 -5.01 -23.21
N THR A 311 3.34 -4.50 -23.05
CA THR A 311 2.22 -5.21 -22.45
C THR A 311 0.98 -5.00 -23.30
N GLN A 312 -0.07 -5.77 -23.04
CA GLN A 312 -1.33 -5.62 -23.75
C GLN A 312 -1.95 -4.26 -23.41
N TYR A 313 -2.52 -3.55 -24.40
CA TYR A 313 -3.22 -2.29 -24.17
C TYR A 313 -4.35 -2.44 -23.16
N SER A 314 -4.95 -3.63 -23.08
CA SER A 314 -5.99 -3.90 -22.10
C SER A 314 -5.48 -3.94 -20.64
N ALA A 315 -4.18 -4.07 -20.43
CA ALA A 315 -3.54 -4.21 -19.12
C ALA A 315 -3.13 -2.84 -18.55
N SER A 316 -4.12 -2.01 -18.27
CA SER A 316 -3.91 -0.61 -17.90
C SER A 316 -3.26 -0.45 -16.52
N ASP A 317 -3.49 -1.39 -15.58
CA ASP A 317 -2.84 -1.39 -14.27
C ASP A 317 -1.34 -1.68 -14.45
N ALA A 318 -0.99 -2.62 -15.35
CA ALA A 318 0.40 -2.94 -15.67
C ALA A 318 1.15 -1.76 -16.31
N HIS A 319 0.51 -1.01 -17.20
CA HIS A 319 1.10 0.23 -17.75
C HIS A 319 1.50 1.20 -16.63
N THR A 320 0.62 1.38 -15.65
CA THR A 320 0.83 2.35 -14.56
C THR A 320 1.99 1.92 -13.68
N VAL A 321 2.04 0.65 -13.29
CA VAL A 321 3.14 0.11 -12.46
C VAL A 321 4.48 0.26 -13.19
N ARG A 322 4.55 -0.13 -14.47
CA ARG A 322 5.79 -0.01 -15.26
C ARG A 322 6.24 1.43 -15.41
N PHE A 323 5.31 2.34 -15.67
CA PHE A 323 5.61 3.75 -15.81
C PHE A 323 6.07 4.37 -14.48
N ALA A 324 5.41 4.04 -13.37
CA ALA A 324 5.80 4.51 -12.04
C ALA A 324 7.19 4.00 -11.62
N ASP A 325 7.51 2.73 -11.89
CA ASP A 325 8.85 2.17 -11.67
C ASP A 325 9.90 2.89 -12.52
N ALA A 326 9.63 3.10 -13.82
CA ALA A 326 10.56 3.80 -14.71
C ALA A 326 10.80 5.27 -14.31
N LEU A 327 9.81 5.91 -13.68
CA LEU A 327 9.96 7.24 -13.10
C LEU A 327 10.78 7.25 -11.80
N GLY A 328 10.95 6.10 -11.15
CA GLY A 328 11.57 5.99 -9.83
C GLY A 328 10.59 6.22 -8.68
N SER A 329 9.28 6.16 -8.93
CA SER A 329 8.32 6.32 -7.85
C SER A 329 8.45 5.17 -6.85
N GLY A 330 8.39 5.49 -5.56
CA GLY A 330 8.37 4.47 -4.51
C GLY A 330 6.98 3.93 -4.20
N LYS A 331 5.94 4.64 -4.62
CA LYS A 331 4.53 4.27 -4.42
C LYS A 331 3.69 4.57 -5.67
N VAL A 332 2.62 3.80 -5.83
CA VAL A 332 1.57 4.07 -6.82
C VAL A 332 0.23 3.91 -6.13
N ILE A 333 -0.70 4.84 -6.37
CA ILE A 333 -2.01 4.86 -5.72
C ILE A 333 -3.08 4.53 -6.75
N PHE A 334 -3.84 3.46 -6.52
CA PHE A 334 -4.97 3.07 -7.34
C PHE A 334 -6.27 3.50 -6.66
N LEU A 335 -6.96 4.43 -7.30
CA LEU A 335 -8.30 4.87 -6.94
C LEU A 335 -9.31 3.87 -7.51
N LYS A 336 -9.97 3.13 -6.62
CA LYS A 336 -10.97 2.11 -6.97
C LYS A 336 -12.28 2.46 -6.26
N ASN A 337 -13.38 1.80 -6.63
CA ASN A 337 -14.69 1.94 -5.98
C ASN A 337 -14.85 0.99 -4.76
N THR A 338 -13.75 0.70 -4.06
CA THR A 338 -13.72 -0.16 -2.86
C THR A 338 -12.84 0.49 -1.80
N ASP A 339 -13.12 0.17 -0.53
CA ASP A 339 -12.33 0.66 0.61
C ASP A 339 -10.90 0.11 0.67
N GLY A 340 -10.58 -0.88 -0.16
CA GLY A 340 -9.27 -1.49 -0.21
C GLY A 340 -9.36 -2.93 -0.71
N ILE A 341 -8.52 -3.79 -0.14
CA ILE A 341 -8.40 -5.19 -0.48
C ILE A 341 -9.29 -6.02 0.43
N TYR A 342 -10.16 -6.81 -0.20
CA TYR A 342 -10.98 -7.80 0.48
C TYR A 342 -10.62 -9.19 -0.01
N ARG A 343 -10.90 -10.21 0.79
CA ARG A 343 -10.77 -11.62 0.40
C ARG A 343 -11.55 -11.90 -0.89
N ARG A 344 -12.71 -11.26 -1.05
CA ARG A 344 -13.63 -11.34 -2.19
C ARG A 344 -14.10 -9.95 -2.55
N ASP A 345 -14.40 -9.71 -3.82
CA ASP A 345 -14.94 -8.43 -4.28
C ASP A 345 -16.19 -8.03 -3.47
N PRO A 346 -16.12 -6.92 -2.69
CA PRO A 346 -17.21 -6.49 -1.82
C PRO A 346 -18.40 -5.93 -2.61
N ASN A 347 -18.21 -5.60 -3.89
CA ASN A 347 -19.25 -5.06 -4.77
C ASN A 347 -20.07 -6.16 -5.44
N LEU A 348 -19.70 -7.44 -5.26
CA LEU A 348 -20.45 -8.55 -5.82
C LEU A 348 -21.77 -8.80 -5.09
N PRO A 349 -22.90 -8.95 -5.81
CA PRO A 349 -24.19 -9.27 -5.20
C PRO A 349 -24.11 -10.58 -4.39
N LYS A 350 -24.76 -10.64 -3.22
CA LYS A 350 -24.82 -11.89 -2.42
C LYS A 350 -25.32 -13.09 -3.24
N THR A 351 -26.30 -12.86 -4.10
CA THR A 351 -26.87 -13.87 -5.01
C THR A 351 -25.87 -14.44 -6.01
N PHE A 352 -24.78 -13.74 -6.29
CA PHE A 352 -23.70 -14.23 -7.13
C PHE A 352 -22.90 -15.32 -6.39
N TRP A 353 -22.53 -15.05 -5.13
CA TRP A 353 -21.85 -16.01 -4.27
C TRP A 353 -22.69 -17.26 -4.01
N ASP A 354 -24.01 -17.10 -3.91
CA ASP A 354 -24.96 -18.22 -3.77
C ASP A 354 -24.99 -19.17 -4.98
N ARG A 355 -24.43 -18.77 -6.12
CA ARG A 355 -24.30 -19.62 -7.32
C ARG A 355 -22.92 -20.27 -7.45
N LEU A 356 -21.90 -19.74 -6.77
CA LEU A 356 -20.55 -20.30 -6.79
C LEU A 356 -20.44 -21.56 -5.91
N ARG A 357 -19.40 -22.38 -6.16
CA ARG A 357 -19.16 -23.63 -5.41
C ARG A 357 -19.07 -23.37 -3.90
N LYS A 358 -19.49 -24.34 -3.08
CA LYS A 358 -19.55 -24.24 -1.61
C LYS A 358 -18.24 -23.70 -0.98
N GLN A 359 -17.09 -24.08 -1.53
CA GLN A 359 -15.77 -23.63 -1.09
C GLN A 359 -15.55 -22.10 -1.17
N PHE A 360 -16.23 -21.38 -2.06
CA PHE A 360 -16.16 -19.91 -2.18
C PHE A 360 -17.18 -19.19 -1.27
N ARG A 361 -18.12 -19.94 -0.67
CA ARG A 361 -19.15 -19.40 0.23
C ARG A 361 -18.69 -19.39 1.69
N GLU A 362 -17.90 -20.38 2.08
CA GLU A 362 -17.44 -20.57 3.45
C GLU A 362 -16.34 -19.54 3.78
N GLY A 363 -16.54 -18.74 4.82
CA GLY A 363 -15.56 -17.75 5.31
C GLY A 363 -16.08 -16.31 5.36
N LYS A 364 -15.45 -15.48 6.19
CA LYS A 364 -15.72 -14.02 6.27
C LYS A 364 -15.08 -13.33 5.06
N ASN A 365 -15.69 -12.25 4.57
CA ASN A 365 -15.06 -11.41 3.56
C ASN A 365 -14.07 -10.46 4.24
N ASP A 366 -12.90 -10.99 4.60
CA ASP A 366 -11.92 -10.27 5.40
C ASP A 366 -11.35 -9.07 4.64
N PHE A 367 -11.24 -7.94 5.31
CA PHE A 367 -10.49 -6.77 4.83
C PHE A 367 -9.01 -6.94 5.17
N PHE A 368 -8.13 -6.59 4.25
CA PHE A 368 -6.69 -6.66 4.45
C PHE A 368 -6.09 -5.25 4.39
N ASP A 369 -5.51 -4.81 5.50
CA ASP A 369 -4.69 -3.58 5.50
C ASP A 369 -3.44 -3.78 4.61
N PHE A 370 -2.79 -4.93 4.72
CA PHE A 370 -1.54 -5.23 4.04
C PHE A 370 -1.58 -6.63 3.43
N VAL A 371 -1.11 -6.76 2.19
CA VAL A 371 -0.91 -8.04 1.51
C VAL A 371 0.43 -8.01 0.79
N TYR A 372 1.17 -9.11 0.82
CA TYR A 372 2.39 -9.23 0.02
C TYR A 372 2.05 -9.73 -1.38
N ALA A 373 2.63 -9.11 -2.41
CA ALA A 373 2.37 -9.44 -3.81
C ALA A 373 2.53 -10.93 -4.13
N PRO A 374 3.57 -11.64 -3.64
CA PRO A 374 3.69 -13.09 -3.84
C PRO A 374 2.53 -13.92 -3.27
N HIS A 375 1.80 -13.39 -2.28
CA HIS A 375 0.71 -14.08 -1.58
C HIS A 375 -0.69 -13.63 -2.01
N ILE A 376 -0.81 -12.73 -2.98
CA ILE A 376 -2.11 -12.26 -3.46
C ILE A 376 -2.95 -13.43 -3.99
N GLY A 377 -2.35 -14.29 -4.82
CA GLY A 377 -3.05 -15.45 -5.41
C GLY A 377 -3.52 -16.47 -4.38
N ASP A 378 -2.86 -16.55 -3.22
CA ASP A 378 -3.19 -17.49 -2.15
C ASP A 378 -4.25 -16.95 -1.18
N LYS A 379 -4.25 -15.63 -0.96
CA LYS A 379 -5.06 -14.98 0.09
C LYS A 379 -6.32 -14.30 -0.44
N ILE A 380 -6.35 -13.90 -1.71
CA ILE A 380 -7.42 -13.10 -2.30
C ILE A 380 -8.06 -13.88 -3.43
N GLU A 381 -9.37 -14.11 -3.32
CA GLU A 381 -10.20 -14.55 -4.42
C GLU A 381 -10.43 -13.37 -5.34
N ARG A 382 -9.67 -13.31 -6.44
CA ARG A 382 -9.74 -12.20 -7.42
C ARG A 382 -10.96 -12.30 -8.35
N LEU A 383 -12.01 -12.98 -7.89
CA LEU A 383 -13.27 -13.11 -8.61
C LEU A 383 -14.05 -11.80 -8.56
N GLY A 384 -14.34 -11.24 -9.73
CA GLY A 384 -15.17 -10.07 -9.93
C GLY A 384 -16.27 -10.35 -10.96
N LEU A 385 -17.04 -9.30 -11.28
CA LEU A 385 -18.01 -9.32 -12.36
C LEU A 385 -17.68 -8.23 -13.38
N THR A 386 -17.79 -8.55 -14.66
CA THR A 386 -17.83 -7.52 -15.71
C THR A 386 -19.14 -6.71 -15.57
N PRO A 387 -19.25 -5.52 -16.18
CA PRO A 387 -20.50 -4.76 -16.22
C PRO A 387 -21.70 -5.54 -16.77
N ARG A 388 -21.46 -6.65 -17.49
CA ARG A 388 -22.50 -7.55 -18.03
C ARG A 388 -22.81 -8.75 -17.14
N GLY A 389 -22.16 -8.86 -15.97
CA GLY A 389 -22.41 -9.91 -14.99
C GLY A 389 -21.66 -11.21 -15.25
N GLU A 390 -20.56 -11.18 -16.00
CA GLU A 390 -19.70 -12.34 -16.24
C GLU A 390 -18.55 -12.41 -15.22
N VAL A 391 -18.14 -13.61 -14.83
CA VAL A 391 -17.06 -13.80 -13.86
C VAL A 391 -15.71 -13.43 -14.48
N THR A 392 -14.94 -12.60 -13.80
CA THR A 392 -13.53 -12.29 -14.12
C THR A 392 -12.64 -12.64 -12.93
N ASP A 393 -11.36 -12.95 -13.16
CA ASP A 393 -10.32 -13.18 -12.14
C ASP A 393 -9.36 -11.98 -11.96
N GLU A 394 -9.76 -10.82 -12.48
CA GLU A 394 -8.98 -9.58 -12.47
C GLU A 394 -9.52 -8.54 -11.46
N HIS A 395 -10.31 -8.96 -10.46
CA HIS A 395 -10.71 -8.05 -9.40
C HIS A 395 -9.47 -7.51 -8.66
N LEU A 396 -9.59 -6.29 -8.12
CA LEU A 396 -8.56 -5.50 -7.46
C LEU A 396 -7.50 -4.89 -8.40
N ILE A 397 -6.65 -5.74 -8.96
CA ILE A 397 -5.53 -5.38 -9.82
C ILE A 397 -5.31 -6.48 -10.85
N GLU A 398 -4.93 -6.13 -12.07
CA GLU A 398 -4.61 -7.09 -13.13
C GLU A 398 -3.40 -7.97 -12.76
N THR A 399 -3.42 -9.25 -13.14
CA THR A 399 -2.30 -10.18 -12.82
C THR A 399 -1.00 -9.69 -13.46
N LEU A 400 -1.14 -9.10 -14.64
CA LEU A 400 -0.04 -8.53 -15.42
C LEU A 400 0.63 -7.33 -14.75
N ALA A 401 0.00 -6.71 -13.74
CA ALA A 401 0.59 -5.62 -12.97
C ALA A 401 1.40 -6.10 -11.76
N LEU A 402 1.13 -7.31 -11.25
CA LEU A 402 1.81 -7.84 -10.07
C LEU A 402 3.26 -8.21 -10.35
N GLN A 403 3.55 -8.88 -11.47
CA GLN A 403 4.92 -9.28 -11.80
C GLN A 403 5.84 -8.06 -12.01
N PRO A 404 5.46 -7.01 -12.77
CA PRO A 404 6.24 -5.78 -12.86
C PRO A 404 6.48 -5.11 -11.50
N PHE A 405 5.52 -5.19 -10.57
CA PHE A 405 5.70 -4.67 -9.22
C PHE A 405 6.69 -5.50 -8.40
N ILE A 406 6.60 -6.83 -8.46
CA ILE A 406 7.55 -7.73 -7.79
C ILE A 406 8.96 -7.52 -8.35
N ASP A 407 9.11 -7.28 -9.64
CA ASP A 407 10.41 -7.07 -10.28
C ASP A 407 10.91 -5.63 -10.17
N SER A 408 10.04 -4.70 -9.77
CA SER A 408 10.33 -3.26 -9.72
C SER A 408 11.54 -2.95 -8.86
N ARG A 409 12.39 -2.05 -9.36
CA ARG A 409 13.56 -1.60 -8.62
C ARG A 409 13.20 -0.55 -7.58
N TYR A 410 12.24 0.31 -7.90
CA TYR A 410 11.95 1.52 -7.13
C TYR A 410 10.64 1.45 -6.36
N LEU A 411 9.59 0.83 -6.92
CA LEU A 411 8.31 0.69 -6.23
C LEU A 411 8.45 -0.25 -5.04
N HIS A 412 7.98 0.24 -3.89
CA HIS A 412 7.89 -0.53 -2.66
C HIS A 412 6.45 -0.90 -2.35
N THR A 413 5.49 -0.14 -2.87
CA THR A 413 4.08 -0.30 -2.52
C THR A 413 3.13 0.09 -3.63
N ILE A 414 2.10 -0.73 -3.83
CA ILE A 414 0.87 -0.32 -4.50
C ILE A 414 -0.18 -0.07 -3.43
N GLN A 415 -0.74 1.14 -3.37
CA GLN A 415 -1.79 1.49 -2.43
C GLN A 415 -3.15 1.47 -3.16
N ILE A 416 -4.16 0.87 -2.54
CA ILE A 416 -5.53 0.78 -3.06
C ILE A 416 -6.41 1.66 -2.17
N VAL A 417 -7.03 2.67 -2.77
CA VAL A 417 -7.78 3.72 -2.08
C VAL A 417 -9.18 3.84 -2.67
N ASN A 418 -10.16 4.12 -1.82
CA ASN A 418 -11.52 4.38 -2.29
C ASN A 418 -11.63 5.77 -2.92
N GLY A 419 -11.71 5.81 -4.25
CA GLY A 419 -11.91 7.05 -5.00
C GLY A 419 -13.29 7.70 -4.76
N THR A 420 -14.25 7.00 -4.15
CA THR A 420 -15.54 7.60 -3.75
C THR A 420 -15.48 8.34 -2.42
N LYS A 421 -14.34 8.25 -1.71
CA LYS A 421 -14.06 8.95 -0.46
C LYS A 421 -12.80 9.81 -0.65
N PRO A 422 -12.90 11.02 -1.24
CA PRO A 422 -11.73 11.78 -1.64
C PRO A 422 -10.72 12.07 -0.52
N GLN A 423 -11.18 12.15 0.72
CA GLN A 423 -10.32 12.28 1.91
C GLN A 423 -9.31 11.12 2.06
N GLU A 424 -9.64 9.91 1.60
CA GLU A 424 -8.72 8.77 1.61
C GLU A 424 -7.52 9.01 0.66
N LEU A 425 -7.74 9.68 -0.48
CA LEU A 425 -6.64 10.08 -1.35
C LEU A 425 -5.78 11.17 -0.68
N VAL A 426 -6.39 12.15 -0.02
CA VAL A 426 -5.65 13.17 0.74
C VAL A 426 -4.76 12.51 1.81
N ASN A 427 -5.32 11.53 2.54
CA ASN A 427 -4.58 10.78 3.56
C ASN A 427 -3.42 9.99 2.92
N ALA A 428 -3.69 9.26 1.82
CA ALA A 428 -2.68 8.49 1.10
C ALA A 428 -1.51 9.35 0.61
N MET A 429 -1.80 10.54 0.08
CA MET A 429 -0.80 11.50 -0.40
C MET A 429 -0.01 12.15 0.75
N LYS A 430 -0.60 12.27 1.94
CA LYS A 430 0.08 12.78 3.15
C LYS A 430 0.85 11.72 3.94
N GLY A 431 0.91 10.48 3.45
CA GLY A 431 1.53 9.39 4.19
C GLY A 431 0.75 9.00 5.46
N ILE A 432 -0.57 9.20 5.46
CA ILE A 432 -1.49 8.76 6.51
C ILE A 432 -2.14 7.45 6.04
N LYS A 433 -2.40 6.53 6.97
CA LYS A 433 -3.00 5.23 6.63
C LYS A 433 -4.34 5.45 5.92
N ALA A 434 -4.47 4.90 4.72
CA ALA A 434 -5.67 4.98 3.90
C ALA A 434 -5.78 3.73 3.00
N GLY A 435 -6.97 3.13 2.99
CA GLY A 435 -7.24 1.89 2.26
C GLY A 435 -6.28 0.75 2.58
N SER A 436 -5.79 0.07 1.54
CA SER A 436 -4.97 -1.14 1.66
C SER A 436 -3.66 -1.02 0.88
N TYR A 437 -2.67 -1.83 1.25
CA TYR A 437 -1.33 -1.79 0.69
C TYR A 437 -0.89 -3.16 0.19
N ILE A 438 -0.38 -3.21 -1.04
CA ILE A 438 0.33 -4.35 -1.59
C ILE A 438 1.82 -4.09 -1.43
N LEU A 439 2.47 -4.93 -0.63
CA LEU A 439 3.89 -4.89 -0.32
C LEU A 439 4.66 -5.85 -1.22
N LYS A 440 5.91 -5.52 -1.50
CA LYS A 440 6.83 -6.40 -2.24
C LYS A 440 7.35 -7.56 -1.40
#